data_AF-A0A4Y8I2G4-F1
#
_entry.id   AF-A0A4Y8I2G4-F1
#
_cell.length_a   1.000
_cell.length_b   1.000
_cell.length_c   1.000
_cell.angle_alpha   90.00
_cell.angle_beta   90.00
_cell.angle_gamma   90.00
#
_symmetry.space_group_name_H-M   'P 1'
#
loop_
_entity.id
_entity.type
_entity.pdbx_description
1 polymer ?
#
loop_
_entity_poly.entity_id
_entity_poly.type
_entity_poly.pdbx_seq_one_letter_code
_entity_poly.pdbx_strand_id
1 'polypeptide(L)'
;MGELNMLGNMELVIIGSAIAVIISIAWAVTKIKGSNVSGKNHAKNNYNGKKNGTKIKDLQRRERELKNKENSVADKQRVIKQQEKILAEKESELKKLTDEENKKLSTISGLSRDKAKKNLMNNLKRQLVTEIREQKERLEREAKETIDKEISSLIEESLRKNNETPNSDILFSVYMLPRAEIKSWVIGSSGRNIRTFESASGAKLVISQFSDAVIISSREQKKLKVVEVALDELIAYGKITPELIIDKIAHLKDEYIEFFGESN
;
A
#
# COMPACT_ATOMS: atom_id res chain seq x y z
N MET A 1 40.19 -100.09 -100.91
CA MET A 1 39.95 -99.95 -99.46
C MET A 1 39.74 -98.47 -99.10
N GLY A 2 38.65 -97.83 -99.54
CA GLY A 2 38.46 -96.36 -99.37
C GLY A 2 37.09 -95.91 -98.84
N GLU A 3 36.08 -96.78 -98.78
CA GLU A 3 34.70 -96.34 -98.51
C GLU A 3 34.23 -96.48 -97.05
N LEU A 4 34.93 -97.25 -96.20
CA LEU A 4 34.54 -97.46 -94.79
C LEU A 4 34.90 -96.30 -93.83
N ASN A 5 35.77 -95.37 -94.23
CA ASN A 5 36.21 -94.25 -93.37
C ASN A 5 35.35 -92.96 -93.52
N MET A 6 34.41 -92.90 -94.47
CA MET A 6 33.59 -91.70 -94.70
C MET A 6 32.35 -91.66 -93.80
N LEU A 7 31.79 -92.82 -93.42
CA LEU A 7 30.56 -92.87 -92.60
C LEU A 7 30.81 -92.53 -91.11
N GLY A 8 31.95 -92.94 -90.54
CA GLY A 8 32.29 -92.63 -89.14
C GLY A 8 32.56 -91.14 -88.85
N ASN A 9 33.00 -90.38 -89.87
CA ASN A 9 33.28 -88.95 -89.71
C ASN A 9 32.01 -88.08 -89.78
N MET A 10 30.93 -88.55 -90.40
CA MET A 10 29.69 -87.79 -90.49
C MET A 10 28.92 -87.76 -89.17
N GLU A 11 28.87 -88.86 -88.43
CA GLU A 11 28.18 -88.91 -87.12
C GLU A 11 28.87 -88.03 -86.07
N LEU A 12 30.21 -87.96 -86.10
CA LEU A 12 30.99 -87.13 -85.18
C LEU A 12 30.72 -85.62 -85.36
N VAL A 13 30.51 -85.18 -86.61
CA VAL A 13 30.23 -83.78 -86.95
C VAL A 13 28.82 -83.37 -86.48
N ILE A 14 27.83 -84.26 -86.62
CA ILE A 14 26.45 -83.98 -86.18
C ILE A 14 26.37 -83.87 -84.65
N ILE A 15 27.02 -84.78 -83.92
CA ILE A 15 27.06 -84.76 -82.45
C ILE A 15 27.79 -83.51 -81.94
N GLY A 16 28.91 -83.12 -82.58
CA GLY A 16 29.62 -81.88 -82.26
C GLY A 16 28.76 -80.62 -82.42
N SER A 17 27.91 -80.56 -83.45
CA SER A 17 27.01 -79.43 -83.69
C SER A 17 25.92 -79.28 -82.60
N ALA A 18 25.35 -80.40 -82.14
CA ALA A 18 24.28 -80.40 -81.14
C ALA A 18 24.78 -79.93 -79.77
N ILE A 19 25.99 -80.34 -79.38
CA ILE A 19 26.64 -79.89 -78.14
C ILE A 19 26.90 -78.38 -78.18
N ALA A 20 27.36 -77.84 -79.32
CA ALA A 20 27.59 -76.41 -79.48
C ALA A 20 26.29 -75.58 -79.33
N VAL A 21 25.18 -76.07 -79.86
CA VAL A 21 23.86 -75.40 -79.72
C VAL A 21 23.40 -75.40 -78.26
N ILE A 22 23.54 -76.52 -77.54
CA ILE A 22 23.15 -76.62 -76.13
C ILE A 22 23.98 -75.69 -75.25
N ILE A 23 25.30 -75.64 -75.47
CA ILE A 23 26.21 -74.72 -74.74
C ILE A 23 25.82 -73.27 -75.00
N SER A 24 25.49 -72.92 -76.25
CA SER A 24 25.09 -71.56 -76.63
C SER A 24 23.76 -71.13 -75.97
N ILE A 25 22.78 -72.04 -75.90
CA ILE A 25 21.50 -71.81 -75.20
C ILE A 25 21.72 -71.67 -73.69
N ALA A 26 22.54 -72.53 -73.09
CA ALA A 26 22.87 -72.44 -71.65
C ALA A 26 23.59 -71.13 -71.30
N TRP A 27 24.49 -70.67 -72.18
CA TRP A 27 25.17 -69.37 -72.04
C TRP A 27 24.19 -68.19 -72.19
N ALA A 28 23.23 -68.28 -73.11
CA ALA A 28 22.20 -67.25 -73.27
C ALA A 28 21.28 -67.14 -72.05
N VAL A 29 20.82 -68.27 -71.50
CA VAL A 29 19.93 -68.30 -70.33
C VAL A 29 20.64 -67.76 -69.07
N THR A 30 21.92 -68.10 -68.87
CA THR A 30 22.70 -67.58 -67.73
C THR A 30 22.96 -66.07 -67.85
N LYS A 31 23.18 -65.56 -69.07
CA LYS A 31 23.36 -64.11 -69.32
C LYS A 31 22.08 -63.28 -69.10
N ILE A 32 20.90 -63.83 -69.41
CA ILE A 32 19.61 -63.16 -69.23
C ILE A 32 19.20 -63.07 -67.74
N LYS A 33 19.50 -64.09 -66.92
CA LYS A 33 19.26 -64.01 -65.46
C LYS A 33 20.24 -63.07 -64.74
N GLY A 34 21.50 -63.01 -65.18
CA GLY A 34 22.51 -62.13 -64.59
C GLY A 34 22.28 -60.63 -64.84
N SER A 35 21.70 -60.25 -65.98
CA SER A 35 21.47 -58.85 -66.33
C SER A 35 20.30 -58.21 -65.57
N ASN A 36 19.22 -58.96 -65.28
CA ASN A 36 18.01 -58.41 -64.65
C ASN A 36 18.11 -58.24 -63.12
N VAL A 37 18.92 -59.06 -62.44
CA VAL A 37 19.18 -58.95 -60.99
C VAL A 37 20.20 -57.85 -60.68
N SER A 38 21.19 -57.65 -61.57
CA SER A 38 22.19 -56.60 -61.43
C SER A 38 21.59 -55.19 -61.58
N GLY A 39 20.72 -54.97 -62.58
CA GLY A 39 20.10 -53.66 -62.84
C GLY A 39 19.21 -53.13 -61.70
N LYS A 40 18.38 -53.99 -61.07
CA LYS A 40 17.51 -53.58 -59.96
C LYS A 40 18.28 -53.26 -58.68
N ASN A 41 19.33 -54.02 -58.38
CA ASN A 41 20.17 -53.78 -57.21
C ASN A 41 21.02 -52.51 -57.37
N HIS A 42 21.56 -52.25 -58.56
CA HIS A 42 22.29 -51.00 -58.83
C HIS A 42 21.40 -49.76 -58.73
N ALA A 43 20.17 -49.79 -59.26
CA ALA A 43 19.24 -48.67 -59.15
C ALA A 43 18.83 -48.38 -57.69
N LYS A 44 18.56 -49.42 -56.89
CA LYS A 44 18.18 -49.29 -55.48
C LYS A 44 19.33 -48.79 -54.60
N ASN A 45 20.56 -49.27 -54.83
CA ASN A 45 21.75 -48.78 -54.13
C ASN A 45 22.06 -47.32 -54.49
N ASN A 46 21.89 -46.93 -55.75
CA ASN A 46 22.18 -45.56 -56.19
C ASN A 46 21.16 -44.56 -55.61
N TYR A 47 19.88 -44.94 -55.51
CA TYR A 47 18.85 -44.13 -54.83
C TYR A 47 19.12 -43.96 -53.32
N ASN A 48 19.47 -45.04 -52.62
CA ASN A 48 19.80 -44.97 -51.20
C ASN A 48 21.10 -44.20 -50.95
N GLY A 49 22.11 -44.34 -51.82
CA GLY A 49 23.33 -43.55 -51.80
C GLY A 49 23.08 -42.05 -51.98
N LYS A 50 22.23 -41.67 -52.95
CA LYS A 50 21.81 -40.27 -53.16
C LYS A 50 21.04 -39.70 -51.96
N LYS A 51 20.09 -40.45 -51.40
CA LYS A 51 19.28 -40.02 -50.24
C LYS A 51 20.10 -39.88 -48.96
N ASN A 52 21.09 -40.76 -48.76
CA ASN A 52 22.02 -40.63 -47.64
C ASN A 52 22.99 -39.46 -47.85
N GLY A 53 23.47 -39.24 -49.09
CA GLY A 53 24.33 -38.11 -49.43
C GLY A 53 23.68 -36.75 -49.20
N THR A 54 22.39 -36.59 -49.52
CA THR A 54 21.64 -35.34 -49.23
C THR A 54 21.45 -35.14 -47.74
N LYS A 55 21.07 -36.20 -47.00
CA LYS A 55 20.90 -36.13 -45.54
C LYS A 55 22.20 -35.80 -44.80
N ILE A 56 23.34 -36.33 -45.25
CA ILE A 56 24.66 -35.99 -44.71
C ILE A 56 25.01 -34.53 -44.97
N LYS A 57 24.74 -34.00 -46.17
CA LYS A 57 24.96 -32.58 -46.49
C LYS A 57 24.10 -31.65 -45.63
N ASP A 58 22.83 -32.01 -45.40
CA ASP A 58 21.93 -31.23 -44.55
C ASP A 58 22.37 -31.23 -43.08
N LEU A 59 22.85 -32.38 -42.57
CA LEU A 59 23.41 -32.49 -41.22
C LEU A 59 24.69 -31.66 -41.08
N GLN A 60 25.61 -31.71 -42.05
CA GLN A 60 26.83 -30.91 -42.06
C GLN A 60 26.54 -29.40 -42.16
N ARG A 61 25.45 -29.01 -42.82
CA ARG A 61 25.00 -27.62 -42.86
C ARG A 61 24.47 -27.19 -41.48
N ARG A 62 23.60 -27.99 -40.86
CA ARG A 62 23.08 -27.72 -39.51
C ARG A 62 24.18 -27.67 -38.45
N GLU A 63 25.16 -28.56 -38.53
CA GLU A 63 26.31 -28.59 -37.62
C GLU A 63 27.14 -27.30 -37.74
N ARG A 64 27.38 -26.82 -38.96
CA ARG A 64 28.03 -25.52 -39.19
C ARG A 64 27.21 -24.35 -38.67
N GLU A 65 25.89 -24.35 -38.89
CA GLU A 65 24.99 -23.32 -38.38
C GLU A 65 24.95 -23.30 -36.84
N LEU A 66 24.93 -24.48 -36.20
CA LEU A 66 24.99 -24.62 -34.75
C LEU A 66 26.33 -24.13 -34.19
N LYS A 67 27.44 -24.53 -34.79
CA LYS A 67 28.78 -24.08 -34.38
C LYS A 67 28.94 -22.56 -34.50
N ASN A 68 28.39 -21.96 -35.54
CA ASN A 68 28.38 -20.50 -35.70
C ASN A 68 27.52 -19.81 -34.62
N LYS A 69 26.37 -20.39 -34.27
CA LYS A 69 25.54 -19.89 -33.17
C LYS A 69 26.22 -20.04 -31.82
N GLU A 70 26.87 -21.16 -31.54
CA GLU A 70 27.64 -21.38 -30.31
C GLU A 70 28.75 -20.36 -30.15
N ASN A 71 29.54 -20.12 -31.20
CA ASN A 71 30.58 -19.09 -31.19
C ASN A 71 29.99 -17.70 -30.95
N SER A 72 28.89 -17.35 -31.63
CA SER A 72 28.21 -16.06 -31.42
C SER A 72 27.68 -15.89 -29.99
N VAL A 73 27.14 -16.95 -29.39
CA VAL A 73 26.68 -16.93 -28.00
C VAL A 73 27.86 -16.79 -27.04
N ALA A 74 28.97 -17.50 -27.29
CA ALA A 74 30.18 -17.40 -26.48
C ALA A 74 30.79 -15.99 -26.51
N ASP A 75 30.83 -15.35 -27.68
CA ASP A 75 31.31 -13.98 -27.84
C ASP A 75 30.40 -12.99 -27.12
N LYS A 76 29.07 -13.11 -27.29
CA LYS A 76 28.10 -12.29 -26.54
C LYS A 76 28.25 -12.45 -25.03
N GLN A 77 28.45 -13.68 -24.55
CA GLN A 77 28.64 -13.94 -23.13
C GLN A 77 29.91 -13.28 -22.58
N ARG A 78 30.99 -13.25 -23.37
CA ARG A 78 32.23 -12.54 -23.00
C ARG A 78 32.02 -11.04 -22.92
N VAL A 79 31.33 -10.45 -23.89
CA VAL A 79 31.00 -9.01 -23.90
C VAL A 79 30.12 -8.65 -22.71
N ILE A 80 29.08 -9.44 -22.41
CA ILE A 80 28.19 -9.22 -21.26
C ILE A 80 29.00 -9.26 -19.95
N LYS A 81 29.85 -10.27 -19.76
CA LYS A 81 30.70 -10.35 -18.55
C LYS A 81 31.65 -9.16 -18.39
N GLN A 82 32.21 -8.66 -19.49
CA GLN A 82 33.04 -7.45 -19.44
C GLN A 82 32.23 -6.21 -19.07
N GLN A 83 31.02 -6.07 -19.63
CA GLN A 83 30.12 -4.97 -19.30
C GLN A 83 29.66 -5.03 -17.84
N GLU A 84 29.31 -6.20 -17.32
CA GLU A 84 28.95 -6.39 -15.91
C GLU A 84 30.08 -5.96 -14.98
N LYS A 85 31.34 -6.33 -15.31
CA LYS A 85 32.50 -5.92 -14.53
C LYS A 85 32.68 -4.40 -14.53
N ILE A 86 32.61 -3.76 -15.70
CA ILE A 86 32.73 -2.31 -15.83
C ILE A 86 31.58 -1.60 -15.07
N LEU A 87 30.37 -2.14 -15.15
CA LEU A 87 29.20 -1.61 -14.45
C LEU A 87 29.41 -1.66 -12.93
N ALA A 88 29.87 -2.80 -12.41
CA ALA A 88 30.15 -2.98 -10.98
C ALA A 88 31.26 -2.03 -10.49
N GLU A 89 32.31 -1.83 -11.29
CA GLU A 89 33.38 -0.87 -10.97
C GLU A 89 32.84 0.56 -10.91
N LYS A 90 32.03 0.96 -11.90
CA LYS A 90 31.39 2.28 -11.94
C LYS A 90 30.42 2.50 -10.78
N GLU A 91 29.60 1.51 -10.43
CA GLU A 91 28.69 1.59 -9.28
C GLU A 91 29.45 1.80 -7.97
N SER A 92 30.56 1.08 -7.79
CA SER A 92 31.41 1.24 -6.62
C SER A 92 32.06 2.63 -6.56
N GLU A 93 32.49 3.18 -7.69
CA GLU A 93 33.09 4.51 -7.77
C GLU A 93 32.06 5.60 -7.47
N LEU A 94 30.87 5.48 -8.06
CA LEU A 94 29.77 6.43 -7.88
C LEU A 94 29.30 6.48 -6.42
N LYS A 95 29.26 5.33 -5.74
CA LYS A 95 28.97 5.25 -4.31
C LYS A 95 30.03 5.96 -3.46
N LYS A 96 31.32 5.76 -3.74
CA LYS A 96 32.41 6.46 -3.04
C LYS A 96 32.33 7.97 -3.25
N LEU A 97 32.10 8.42 -4.48
CA LEU A 97 31.98 9.84 -4.80
C LEU A 97 30.82 10.50 -4.04
N THR A 98 29.68 9.81 -4.00
CA THR A 98 28.48 10.25 -3.28
C THR A 98 28.73 10.36 -1.76
N ASP A 99 29.44 9.39 -1.18
CA ASP A 99 29.80 9.41 0.24
C ASP A 99 30.78 10.54 0.57
N GLU A 100 31.76 10.81 -0.31
CA GLU A 100 32.69 11.93 -0.16
C GLU A 100 32.00 13.28 -0.28
N GLU A 101 31.08 13.44 -1.23
CA GLU A 101 30.30 14.66 -1.42
C GLU A 101 29.37 14.92 -0.24
N ASN A 102 28.71 13.88 0.27
CA ASN A 102 27.92 13.96 1.50
C ASN A 102 28.78 14.34 2.72
N LYS A 103 30.01 13.81 2.83
CA LYS A 103 30.95 14.23 3.88
C LYS A 103 31.35 15.69 3.73
N LYS A 104 31.70 16.15 2.53
CA LYS A 104 32.05 17.56 2.28
C LYS A 104 30.89 18.49 2.60
N LEU A 105 29.67 18.17 2.17
CA LEU A 105 28.45 18.91 2.50
C LEU A 105 28.16 18.90 4.01
N SER A 106 28.37 17.77 4.69
CA SER A 106 28.23 17.68 6.15
C SER A 106 29.26 18.54 6.89
N THR A 107 30.49 18.66 6.37
CA THR A 107 31.53 19.51 6.95
C THR A 107 31.22 20.99 6.72
N ILE A 108 30.81 21.37 5.50
CA ILE A 108 30.48 22.75 5.12
C ILE A 108 29.26 23.26 5.90
N SER A 109 28.23 22.42 6.07
CA SER A 109 27.02 22.79 6.82
C SER A 109 27.15 22.67 8.35
N GLY A 110 28.27 22.13 8.85
CA GLY A 110 28.46 21.87 10.29
C GLY A 110 27.50 20.83 10.89
N LEU A 111 26.67 20.18 10.06
CA LEU A 111 25.60 19.28 10.46
C LEU A 111 25.63 18.01 9.61
N SER A 112 25.70 16.86 10.28
CA SER A 112 25.39 15.57 9.65
C SER A 112 23.93 15.56 9.17
N ARG A 113 23.65 14.84 8.08
CA ARG A 113 22.30 14.64 7.52
C ARG A 113 21.28 14.25 8.58
N ASP A 114 21.66 13.39 9.52
CA ASP A 114 20.79 12.96 10.61
C ASP A 114 20.53 14.07 11.63
N LYS A 115 21.55 14.88 11.94
CA LYS A 115 21.38 16.07 12.79
C LYS A 115 20.50 17.12 12.13
N ALA A 116 20.66 17.35 10.83
CA ALA A 116 19.82 18.29 10.07
C ALA A 116 18.35 17.83 10.06
N LYS A 117 18.11 16.54 9.80
CA LYS A 117 16.76 15.95 9.86
C LYS A 117 16.15 16.07 11.26
N LYS A 118 16.93 15.80 12.30
CA LYS A 118 16.49 15.91 13.70
C LYS A 118 16.16 17.37 14.08
N ASN A 119 16.98 18.33 13.68
CA ASN A 119 16.73 19.74 13.92
C ASN A 119 15.48 20.24 13.19
N LEU A 120 15.31 19.88 11.91
CA LEU A 120 14.12 20.21 11.14
C LEU A 120 12.86 19.66 11.80
N MET A 121 12.88 18.38 12.19
CA MET A 121 11.75 17.74 12.86
C MET A 121 11.42 18.41 14.21
N ASN A 122 12.43 18.80 14.99
CA ASN A 122 12.22 19.48 16.27
C ASN A 122 11.66 20.89 16.09
N ASN A 123 12.09 21.63 15.06
CA ASN A 123 11.53 22.94 14.74
C ASN A 123 10.08 22.83 14.28
N LEU A 124 9.78 21.87 13.40
CA LEU A 124 8.41 21.62 12.94
C LEU A 124 7.47 21.25 14.10
N LYS A 125 7.91 20.39 15.01
CA LYS A 125 7.13 20.04 16.22
C LYS A 125 6.80 21.26 17.08
N ARG A 126 7.76 22.17 17.28
CA ARG A 126 7.53 23.39 18.07
C ARG A 126 6.51 24.31 17.40
N GLN A 127 6.59 24.49 16.08
CA GLN A 127 5.64 25.29 15.34
C GLN A 127 4.23 24.70 15.40
N LEU A 128 4.10 23.38 15.20
CA LEU A 128 2.81 22.69 15.26
C LEU A 128 2.13 22.80 16.63
N VAL A 129 2.88 22.76 17.73
CA VAL A 129 2.29 22.91 19.08
C VAL A 129 1.64 24.28 19.25
N THR A 130 2.29 25.35 18.77
CA THR A 130 1.73 26.71 18.82
C THR A 130 0.50 26.84 17.94
N GLU A 131 0.57 26.35 16.70
CA GLU A 131 -0.53 26.42 15.73
C GLU A 131 -1.77 25.64 16.20
N ILE A 132 -1.59 24.45 16.77
CA ILE A 132 -2.67 23.65 17.36
C ILE A 132 -3.33 24.40 18.52
N ARG A 133 -2.55 25.09 19.36
CA ARG A 133 -3.08 25.86 20.50
C ARG A 133 -3.93 27.02 20.01
N GLU A 134 -3.43 27.82 19.07
CA GLU A 134 -4.15 28.95 18.51
C GLU A 134 -5.44 28.51 17.80
N GLN A 135 -5.37 27.42 17.04
CA GLN A 135 -6.54 26.86 16.37
C GLN A 135 -7.58 26.35 17.36
N LYS A 136 -7.15 25.70 18.45
CA LYS A 136 -8.05 25.25 19.52
C LYS A 136 -8.78 26.44 20.17
N GLU A 137 -8.05 27.48 20.58
CA GLU A 137 -8.63 28.67 21.20
C GLU A 137 -9.62 29.37 20.26
N ARG A 138 -9.32 29.42 18.95
CA ARG A 138 -10.24 29.97 17.94
C ARG A 138 -11.54 29.16 17.88
N LEU A 139 -11.43 27.84 17.76
CA LEU A 139 -12.59 26.94 17.69
C LEU A 139 -13.46 26.99 18.94
N GLU A 140 -12.85 27.08 20.13
CA GLU A 140 -13.59 27.21 21.40
C GLU A 140 -14.40 28.52 21.46
N ARG A 141 -13.83 29.64 20.97
CA ARG A 141 -14.57 30.92 20.87
C ARG A 141 -15.72 30.85 19.88
N GLU A 142 -15.46 30.36 18.67
CA GLU A 142 -16.48 30.22 17.62
C GLU A 142 -17.64 29.32 18.07
N ALA A 143 -17.33 28.21 18.75
CA ALA A 143 -18.33 27.31 19.30
C ALA A 143 -19.19 28.01 20.36
N LYS A 144 -18.57 28.77 21.28
CA LYS A 144 -19.31 29.52 22.31
C LYS A 144 -20.24 30.57 21.71
N GLU A 145 -19.76 31.35 20.75
CA GLU A 145 -20.58 32.36 20.06
C GLU A 145 -21.75 31.75 19.29
N THR A 146 -21.55 30.57 18.69
CA THR A 146 -22.61 29.86 17.96
C THR A 146 -23.67 29.34 18.92
N ILE A 147 -23.25 28.74 20.03
CA ILE A 147 -24.14 28.22 21.07
C ILE A 147 -24.97 29.34 21.69
N ASP A 148 -24.34 30.47 22.02
CA ASP A 148 -25.04 31.63 22.61
C ASP A 148 -26.15 32.13 21.66
N LYS A 149 -25.87 32.20 20.35
CA LYS A 149 -26.87 32.59 19.33
C LYS A 149 -28.01 31.57 19.20
N GLU A 150 -27.70 30.28 19.19
CA GLU A 150 -28.71 29.22 19.12
C GLU A 150 -29.63 29.22 20.34
N ILE A 151 -29.08 29.42 21.54
CA ILE A 151 -29.85 29.51 22.78
C ILE A 151 -30.79 30.72 22.73
N SER A 152 -30.29 31.90 22.34
CA SER A 152 -31.13 33.09 22.20
C SER A 152 -32.30 32.84 21.24
N SER A 153 -32.04 32.22 20.08
CA SER A 153 -33.08 31.90 19.10
C SER A 153 -34.10 30.89 19.63
N LEU A 154 -33.66 29.84 20.33
CA LEU A 154 -34.54 28.83 20.94
C LEU A 154 -35.44 29.42 22.03
N ILE A 155 -34.90 30.35 22.83
CA ILE A 155 -35.66 31.04 23.87
C ILE A 155 -36.72 31.94 23.23
N GLU A 156 -36.34 32.73 22.21
CA GLU A 156 -37.28 33.57 21.46
C GLU A 156 -38.42 32.75 20.85
N GLU A 157 -38.11 31.61 20.23
CA GLU A 157 -39.11 30.71 19.66
C GLU A 157 -40.03 30.11 20.73
N SER A 158 -39.47 29.71 21.88
CA SER A 158 -40.22 29.13 23.00
C SER A 158 -41.15 30.15 23.65
N LEU A 159 -40.71 31.39 23.83
CA LEU A 159 -41.53 32.49 24.36
C LEU A 159 -42.67 32.84 23.39
N ARG A 160 -42.38 32.93 22.09
CA ARG A 160 -43.40 33.19 21.05
C ARG A 160 -44.47 32.10 21.01
N LYS A 161 -44.11 30.85 21.29
CA LYS A 161 -45.03 29.71 21.30
C LYS A 161 -45.98 29.71 22.51
N ASN A 162 -45.57 30.29 23.64
CA ASN A 162 -46.33 30.25 24.89
C ASN A 162 -47.21 31.49 25.15
N ASN A 163 -47.24 32.48 24.25
CA ASN A 163 -48.00 33.73 24.39
C ASN A 163 -47.74 34.49 25.72
N GLU A 164 -46.59 34.25 26.35
CA GLU A 164 -46.14 34.98 27.53
C GLU A 164 -45.27 36.15 27.09
N THR A 165 -45.54 37.35 27.61
CA THR A 165 -44.67 38.52 27.41
C THR A 165 -43.27 38.22 27.94
N PRO A 166 -42.19 38.54 27.21
CA PRO A 166 -40.84 38.31 27.70
C PRO A 166 -40.61 39.16 28.96
N ASN A 167 -40.51 38.51 30.12
CA ASN A 167 -39.89 39.17 31.26
C ASN A 167 -38.40 39.26 30.92
N SER A 168 -37.94 40.44 30.53
CA SER A 168 -36.60 40.76 30.03
C SER A 168 -35.44 40.45 30.97
N ASP A 169 -35.73 39.98 32.17
CA ASP A 169 -34.78 40.03 33.29
C ASP A 169 -34.24 38.65 33.70
N ILE A 170 -34.50 37.58 32.93
CA ILE A 170 -33.94 36.25 33.20
C ILE A 170 -32.75 35.99 32.28
N LEU A 171 -31.58 35.85 32.88
CA LEU A 171 -30.32 35.49 32.23
C LEU A 171 -30.13 33.97 32.28
N PHE A 172 -29.52 33.42 31.22
CA PHE A 172 -29.21 32.01 31.08
C PHE A 172 -27.72 31.81 30.80
N SER A 173 -27.15 30.71 31.28
CA SER A 173 -25.81 30.24 30.92
C SER A 173 -25.81 28.73 30.74
N VAL A 174 -25.05 28.24 29.77
CA VAL A 174 -24.88 26.79 29.52
C VAL A 174 -23.46 26.40 29.92
N TYR A 175 -23.37 25.56 30.93
CA TYR A 175 -22.12 25.01 31.43
C TYR A 175 -21.89 23.60 30.87
N MET A 176 -20.82 23.43 30.09
CA MET A 176 -20.42 22.14 29.56
C MET A 176 -19.66 21.32 30.60
N LEU A 177 -20.11 20.10 30.86
CA LEU A 177 -19.42 19.16 31.73
C LEU A 177 -18.29 18.47 30.96
N PRO A 178 -17.09 18.32 31.55
CA PRO A 178 -15.97 17.74 30.83
C PRO A 178 -16.11 16.22 30.58
N ARG A 179 -16.98 15.53 31.34
CA ARG A 179 -17.29 14.09 31.19
C ARG A 179 -18.72 13.78 31.68
N ALA A 180 -19.37 12.79 31.06
CA ALA A 180 -20.69 12.29 31.45
C ALA A 180 -20.78 11.79 32.90
N GLU A 181 -19.70 11.25 33.45
CA GLU A 181 -19.64 10.77 34.85
C GLU A 181 -19.95 11.90 35.85
N ILE A 182 -19.47 13.11 35.57
CA ILE A 182 -19.64 14.29 36.42
C ILE A 182 -21.10 14.71 36.48
N LYS A 183 -21.89 14.48 35.42
CA LYS A 183 -23.32 14.78 35.39
C LYS A 183 -24.06 14.10 36.54
N SER A 184 -23.71 12.84 36.83
CA SER A 184 -24.30 12.08 37.95
C SER A 184 -23.92 12.67 39.30
N TRP A 185 -22.70 13.19 39.43
CA TRP A 185 -22.23 13.84 40.65
C TRP A 185 -22.87 15.22 40.85
N VAL A 186 -23.08 15.98 39.78
CA VAL A 186 -23.79 17.28 39.83
C VAL A 186 -25.26 17.08 40.21
N ILE A 187 -25.92 16.03 39.70
CA ILE A 187 -27.29 15.67 40.10
C ILE A 187 -27.34 15.26 41.58
N GLY A 188 -26.45 14.36 41.99
CA GLY A 188 -26.46 13.74 43.31
C GLY A 188 -27.63 12.77 43.52
N SER A 189 -27.62 11.97 44.59
CA SER A 189 -28.71 11.01 44.83
C SER A 189 -30.04 11.76 45.02
N SER A 190 -31.03 11.45 44.19
CA SER A 190 -32.36 12.08 44.19
C SER A 190 -32.36 13.59 43.90
N GLY A 191 -31.35 14.09 43.18
CA GLY A 191 -31.26 15.52 42.86
C GLY A 191 -30.84 16.40 44.03
N ARG A 192 -30.29 15.82 45.11
CA ARG A 192 -29.88 16.57 46.32
C ARG A 192 -28.87 17.66 46.00
N ASN A 193 -27.87 17.37 45.18
CA ASN A 193 -26.82 18.33 44.88
C ASN A 193 -27.36 19.51 44.06
N ILE A 194 -28.20 19.25 43.05
CA ILE A 194 -28.89 20.33 42.30
C ILE A 194 -29.69 21.21 43.24
N ARG A 195 -30.51 20.62 44.11
CA ARG A 195 -31.30 21.40 45.07
C ARG A 195 -30.43 22.22 46.01
N THR A 196 -29.29 21.67 46.44
CA THR A 196 -28.33 22.41 47.24
C THR A 196 -27.74 23.58 46.46
N PHE A 197 -27.32 23.39 45.20
CA PHE A 197 -26.88 24.48 44.33
C PHE A 197 -27.95 25.56 44.19
N GLU A 198 -29.21 25.17 43.96
CA GLU A 198 -30.31 26.11 43.80
C GLU A 198 -30.59 26.90 45.08
N SER A 199 -30.63 26.21 46.24
CA SER A 199 -30.85 26.86 47.53
C SER A 199 -29.71 27.77 47.96
N ALA A 200 -28.46 27.36 47.69
CA ALA A 200 -27.28 28.08 48.12
C ALA A 200 -27.00 29.27 47.22
N SER A 201 -27.14 29.13 45.89
CA SER A 201 -26.87 30.21 44.93
C SER A 201 -28.07 31.15 44.70
N GLY A 202 -29.30 30.63 44.83
CA GLY A 202 -30.51 31.33 44.39
C GLY A 202 -30.69 31.37 42.87
N ALA A 203 -29.94 30.56 42.12
CA ALA A 203 -30.13 30.31 40.69
C ALA A 203 -30.87 28.97 40.47
N LYS A 204 -31.48 28.78 39.30
CA LYS A 204 -32.16 27.55 38.92
C LYS A 204 -31.32 26.74 37.95
N LEU A 205 -31.16 25.44 38.22
CA LEU A 205 -30.28 24.55 37.44
C LEU A 205 -31.11 23.45 36.77
N VAL A 206 -30.91 23.26 35.47
CA VAL A 206 -31.56 22.22 34.68
C VAL A 206 -30.51 21.37 33.98
N ILE A 207 -30.58 20.06 34.15
CA ILE A 207 -29.68 19.12 33.50
C ILE A 207 -30.27 18.69 32.15
N SER A 208 -29.49 18.81 31.08
CA SER A 208 -29.90 18.35 29.76
C SER A 208 -30.02 16.83 29.72
N GLN A 209 -31.04 16.28 29.08
CA GLN A 209 -31.16 14.83 28.85
C GLN A 209 -30.36 14.35 27.62
N PHE A 210 -29.99 15.26 26.72
CA PHE A 210 -29.35 14.93 25.44
C PHE A 210 -27.88 15.31 25.35
N SER A 211 -27.41 16.20 26.23
CA SER A 211 -26.02 16.67 26.27
C SER A 211 -25.42 16.57 27.67
N ASP A 212 -24.09 16.57 27.73
CA ASP A 212 -23.31 16.70 28.96
C ASP A 212 -23.23 18.17 29.37
N ALA A 213 -24.40 18.80 29.58
CA ALA A 213 -24.50 20.21 29.89
C ALA A 213 -25.51 20.50 31.01
N VAL A 214 -25.24 21.57 31.75
CA VAL A 214 -26.09 22.14 32.80
C VAL A 214 -26.50 23.53 32.39
N ILE A 215 -27.81 23.79 32.33
CA ILE A 215 -28.38 25.10 32.05
C ILE A 215 -28.64 25.78 33.39
N ILE A 216 -28.04 26.95 33.58
CA ILE A 216 -28.16 27.78 34.77
C ILE A 216 -29.00 29.00 34.40
N SER A 217 -29.99 29.35 35.23
CA SER A 217 -30.86 30.50 35.01
C SER A 217 -31.01 31.34 36.27
N SER A 218 -30.91 32.66 36.13
CA SER A 218 -30.98 33.61 37.24
C SER A 218 -31.30 35.02 36.73
N ARG A 219 -31.81 35.89 37.61
CA ARG A 219 -32.01 37.32 37.30
C ARG A 219 -30.76 38.17 37.49
N GLU A 220 -29.79 37.66 38.25
CA GLU A 220 -28.56 38.39 38.56
C GLU A 220 -27.37 37.66 37.91
N GLN A 221 -26.60 38.40 37.11
CA GLN A 221 -25.40 37.87 36.44
C GLN A 221 -24.37 37.34 37.44
N LYS A 222 -24.25 37.98 38.62
CA LYS A 222 -23.39 37.55 39.72
C LYS A 222 -23.69 36.11 40.13
N LYS A 223 -24.97 35.73 40.24
CA LYS A 223 -25.39 34.38 40.63
C LYS A 223 -25.05 33.33 39.57
N LEU A 224 -25.19 33.66 38.28
CA LEU A 224 -24.75 32.75 37.21
C LEU A 224 -23.26 32.47 37.34
N LYS A 225 -22.46 33.52 37.55
CA LYS A 225 -21.01 33.37 37.60
C LYS A 225 -20.53 32.60 38.82
N VAL A 226 -21.13 32.84 39.99
CA VAL A 226 -20.86 32.08 41.22
C VAL A 226 -21.11 30.58 41.00
N VAL A 227 -22.20 30.20 40.32
CA VAL A 227 -22.50 28.78 40.04
C VAL A 227 -21.51 28.16 39.06
N GLU A 228 -21.14 28.87 37.99
CA GLU A 228 -20.11 28.39 37.03
C GLU A 228 -18.78 28.12 37.72
N VAL A 229 -18.29 29.08 38.52
CA VAL A 229 -17.01 28.96 39.23
C VAL A 229 -17.08 27.88 40.30
N ALA A 230 -18.19 27.77 41.03
CA ALA A 230 -18.40 26.69 41.98
C ALA A 230 -18.36 25.32 41.29
N LEU A 231 -18.95 25.17 40.11
CA LEU A 231 -18.89 23.94 39.33
C LEU A 231 -17.46 23.63 38.90
N ASP A 232 -16.71 24.59 38.36
CA ASP A 232 -15.30 24.41 37.97
C ASP A 232 -14.46 23.91 39.15
N GLU A 233 -14.59 24.54 40.31
CA GLU A 233 -13.81 24.20 41.49
C GLU A 233 -14.17 22.84 42.09
N LEU A 234 -15.47 22.52 42.17
CA LEU A 234 -15.92 21.22 42.68
C LEU A 234 -15.57 20.06 41.74
N ILE A 235 -15.57 20.32 40.43
CA ILE A 235 -15.11 19.35 39.43
C ILE A 235 -13.60 19.14 39.54
N ALA A 236 -12.82 20.22 39.71
CA ALA A 236 -11.38 20.13 39.93
C ALA A 236 -11.03 19.38 41.23
N TYR A 237 -11.81 19.60 42.29
CA TYR A 237 -11.69 18.86 43.56
C TYR A 237 -12.08 17.37 43.42
N GLY A 238 -12.84 17.01 42.38
CA GLY A 238 -13.21 15.63 42.05
C GLY A 238 -14.32 15.05 42.92
N LYS A 239 -14.97 15.86 43.77
CA LYS A 239 -16.07 15.42 44.63
C LYS A 239 -17.11 16.53 44.81
N ILE A 240 -18.38 16.17 44.60
CA ILE A 240 -19.52 17.09 44.73
C ILE A 240 -20.45 16.58 45.84
N THR A 241 -20.44 17.26 46.99
CA THR A 241 -21.31 16.97 48.14
C THR A 241 -22.03 18.24 48.61
N PRO A 242 -23.22 18.12 49.23
CA PRO A 242 -23.98 19.28 49.70
C PRO A 242 -23.17 20.25 50.56
N GLU A 243 -22.32 19.72 51.45
CA GLU A 243 -21.50 20.50 52.36
C GLU A 243 -20.47 21.36 51.60
N LEU A 244 -19.80 20.75 50.60
CA LEU A 244 -18.81 21.44 49.77
C LEU A 244 -19.47 22.47 48.84
N ILE A 245 -20.68 22.18 48.35
CA ILE A 245 -21.44 23.12 47.53
C ILE A 245 -21.77 24.39 48.34
N ILE A 246 -22.27 24.23 49.56
CA ILE A 246 -22.61 25.35 50.43
C ILE A 246 -21.37 26.18 50.77
N ASP A 247 -20.30 25.51 51.18
CA ASP A 247 -19.04 26.15 51.55
C ASP A 247 -18.42 26.95 50.38
N LYS A 248 -18.33 26.31 49.21
CA LYS A 248 -17.76 26.94 48.01
C LYS A 248 -18.59 28.13 47.53
N ILE A 249 -19.92 28.01 47.53
CA ILE A 249 -20.80 29.12 47.14
C ILE A 249 -20.75 30.26 48.17
N ALA A 250 -20.66 29.97 49.47
CA ALA A 250 -20.52 31.00 50.48
C ALA A 250 -19.22 31.79 50.30
N HIS A 251 -18.08 31.09 50.17
CA HIS A 251 -16.78 31.73 49.92
C HIS A 251 -16.78 32.57 48.64
N LEU A 252 -17.34 32.05 47.54
CA LEU A 252 -17.41 32.78 46.27
C LEU A 252 -18.34 33.98 46.34
N LYS A 253 -19.41 33.92 47.15
CA LYS A 253 -20.27 35.10 47.35
C LYS A 253 -19.50 36.21 48.08
N ASP A 254 -18.75 35.87 49.12
CA ASP A 254 -17.98 36.86 49.88
C ASP A 254 -16.89 37.48 48.98
N GLU A 255 -16.17 36.66 48.22
CA GLU A 255 -15.15 37.11 47.26
C GLU A 255 -15.73 38.01 46.15
N TYR A 256 -16.90 37.66 45.61
CA TYR A 256 -17.58 38.49 44.60
C TYR A 256 -18.25 39.74 45.20
N ILE A 257 -18.60 39.73 46.49
CA ILE A 257 -19.07 40.94 47.20
C ILE A 257 -17.91 41.92 47.35
N GLU A 258 -16.70 41.47 47.70
CA GLU A 258 -15.52 42.33 47.76
C GLU A 258 -15.15 42.89 46.37
N PHE A 259 -15.15 42.04 45.34
CA PHE A 259 -14.75 42.46 43.99
C PHE A 259 -15.73 43.41 43.29
N PHE A 260 -17.03 43.27 43.54
CA PHE A 260 -18.07 44.13 42.93
C PHE A 260 -18.66 45.17 43.91
N GLY A 261 -18.21 45.18 45.17
CA GLY A 261 -18.66 46.10 46.21
C GLY A 261 -17.89 47.42 46.26
N GLU A 262 -16.70 47.50 45.66
CA GLU A 262 -15.91 48.74 45.57
C GLU A 262 -16.26 49.63 44.36
N SER A 263 -17.24 49.25 43.53
CA SER A 263 -17.61 49.98 42.31
C SER A 263 -19.02 50.60 42.34
N ASN A 264 -19.46 51.10 43.49
CA ASN A 264 -20.68 51.91 43.61
C ASN A 264 -20.44 53.19 44.41
#